data_AF-A0A940IBT3-F1
#
_entry.id   AF-A0A940IBT3-F1
#
_cell.length_a   1.000
_cell.length_b   1.000
_cell.length_c   1.000
_cell.angle_alpha   90.00
_cell.angle_beta   90.00
_cell.angle_gamma   90.00
#
_symmetry.space_group_name_H-M   'P 1'
#
loop_
_entity.id
_entity.type
_entity.pdbx_description
1 polymer ?
#
loop_
_entity_poly.entity_id
_entity_poly.type
_entity_poly.pdbx_seq_one_letter_code
_entity_poly.pdbx_strand_id
1 'polypeptide(L)' 'MVTTFNILLAVKYIIAAAIVVAIVLAPAWLARQTKKSKQDMILVRLASWLFLWTGVGWLWSLFWSSKK' A
#
# COMPACT_ATOMS: atom_id res chain seq x y z
N MET A 1 18.71 27.08 15.15
CA MET A 1 17.94 26.68 16.36
C MET A 1 16.82 25.76 15.91
N VAL A 2 16.89 24.46 16.23
CA VAL A 2 15.81 23.53 15.91
C VAL A 2 14.70 23.76 16.92
N THR A 3 13.53 24.22 16.46
CA THR A 3 12.38 24.48 17.32
C THR A 3 11.50 23.23 17.44
N THR A 4 10.76 23.11 18.54
CA THR A 4 9.78 22.03 18.77
C THR A 4 8.79 21.89 17.60
N PHE A 5 8.44 23.02 16.97
CA PHE A 5 7.64 23.06 15.75
C PHE A 5 8.27 22.28 14.58
N ASN A 6 9.56 22.46 14.32
CA ASN A 6 10.27 21.76 13.24
C ASN A 6 10.35 20.25 13.47
N ILE A 7 10.44 19.81 14.74
CA ILE A 7 10.44 18.40 15.11
C ILE A 7 9.07 17.78 14.84
N LEU A 8 7.99 18.42 15.28
CA LEU A 8 6.62 17.97 15.02
C LEU A 8 6.30 17.91 13.51
N LEU A 9 6.81 18.87 12.75
CA LEU A 9 6.64 18.92 11.30
C LEU A 9 7.35 17.74 10.62
N ALA A 10 8.58 17.41 11.04
CA ALA A 10 9.30 16.25 10.53
C ALA A 10 8.57 14.94 10.87
N VAL A 11 8.09 14.79 12.10
CA VAL A 11 7.32 13.61 12.54
C VAL A 11 6.05 13.43 11.71
N LYS A 12 5.31 14.51 11.43
CA LYS A 12 4.13 14.48 10.57
C LYS A 12 4.47 13.89 9.19
N TYR A 13 5.55 14.34 8.55
CA TYR A 13 5.92 13.86 7.23
C TYR A 13 6.43 12.42 7.24
N ILE A 14 7.14 12.00 8.29
CA ILE A 14 7.57 10.61 8.46
C ILE A 14 6.35 9.68 8.60
N ILE A 15 5.37 10.06 9.42
CA ILE A 15 4.14 9.28 9.60
C ILE A 15 3.34 9.23 8.29
N ALA A 16 3.21 10.35 7.59
CA ALA A 16 2.52 10.40 6.30
C ALA A 16 3.18 9.47 5.27
N ALA A 17 4.52 9.47 5.18
CA ALA A 17 5.26 8.57 4.32
C ALA A 17 5.05 7.10 4.70
N ALA A 18 5.05 6.77 5.99
CA ALA A 18 4.79 5.42 6.48
C ALA A 18 3.38 4.92 6.12
N ILE A 19 2.37 5.78 6.23
CA ILE A 19 0.99 5.47 5.85
C ILE A 19 0.89 5.19 4.34
N VAL A 20 1.52 6.03 3.51
CA VAL A 20 1.55 5.83 2.06
C VAL A 20 2.19 4.50 1.70
N VAL A 21 3.34 4.18 2.31
CA VAL A 21 4.03 2.90 2.10
C VAL A 21 3.15 1.72 2.54
N ALA A 22 2.48 1.83 3.68
CA ALA A 22 1.57 0.79 4.17
C ALA A 22 0.39 0.57 3.21
N ILE A 23 -0.22 1.62 2.67
CA ILE A 23 -1.34 1.52 1.71
C ILE A 23 -0.88 0.83 0.42
N VAL A 24 0.32 1.15 -0.07
CA VAL A 24 0.87 0.55 -1.30
C VAL A 24 1.23 -0.92 -1.11
N LEU A 25 1.77 -1.30 0.07
CA LEU A 25 2.21 -2.66 0.35
C LEU A 25 1.08 -3.58 0.86
N ALA A 26 -0.01 -3.03 1.40
CA ALA A 26 -1.10 -3.80 1.98
C ALA A 26 -1.69 -4.89 1.06
N PRO A 27 -1.97 -4.64 -0.24
CA PRO A 27 -2.56 -5.66 -1.10
C PRO A 27 -1.58 -6.78 -1.44
N ALA A 28 -0.30 -6.44 -1.63
CA ALA A 28 0.77 -7.42 -1.86
C ALA A 28 0.99 -8.29 -0.62
N TRP A 29 0.91 -7.71 0.58
CA TRP A 29 1.00 -8.45 1.83
C TRP A 29 -0.21 -9.37 2.04
N LEU A 30 -1.43 -8.90 1.78
CA LEU A 30 -2.65 -9.72 1.84
C LEU A 30 -2.62 -10.90 0.85
N ALA A 31 -2.21 -10.67 -0.40
CA ALA A 31 -2.07 -11.73 -1.40
C ALA A 31 -1.04 -12.82 -1.00
N ARG A 32 0.00 -12.43 -0.25
CA ARG A 32 0.99 -13.37 0.30
C ARG A 32 0.39 -14.23 1.42
N GLN A 33 -0.44 -13.63 2.29
CA GLN A 33 -1.10 -14.34 3.39
C GLN A 33 -2.19 -15.31 2.89
N THR A 34 -2.89 -14.97 1.81
CA THR A 34 -3.96 -15.82 1.24
C THR A 34 -3.46 -16.98 0.37
N LYS A 35 -2.15 -17.24 0.30
CA LYS A 35 -1.53 -18.35 -0.47
C LYS A 35 -1.99 -18.41 -1.93
N LYS A 36 -2.22 -17.25 -2.54
CA LYS A 36 -2.67 -17.15 -3.93
C LYS A 36 -1.62 -17.65 -4.93
N SER A 37 -2.07 -18.07 -6.11
CA SER A 37 -1.20 -18.54 -7.18
C SER A 37 -0.19 -17.46 -7.58
N LYS A 38 0.99 -17.86 -8.10
CA LYS A 38 2.04 -16.89 -8.51
C LYS A 38 1.53 -15.85 -9.52
N GLN A 39 0.56 -16.23 -10.37
CA GLN A 39 -0.05 -15.35 -11.36
C GLN A 39 -0.94 -14.28 -10.72
N ASP A 40 -1.79 -14.67 -9.77
CA ASP A 40 -2.63 -13.74 -9.01
C ASP A 40 -1.79 -12.74 -8.22
N MET A 41 -0.68 -13.21 -7.64
CA MET A 41 0.24 -12.35 -6.88
C MET A 41 0.92 -11.30 -7.77
N ILE A 42 1.26 -11.63 -9.01
CA ILE A 42 1.82 -10.69 -10.00
C ILE A 42 0.75 -9.70 -10.46
N LEU A 43 -0.48 -10.16 -10.70
CA LEU A 43 -1.60 -9.28 -11.09
C LEU A 43 -1.93 -8.28 -9.98
N VAL A 44 -1.96 -8.69 -8.72
CA VAL A 44 -2.14 -7.79 -7.58
C VAL A 44 -0.99 -6.79 -7.51
N ARG A 45 0.26 -7.22 -7.71
CA ARG A 45 1.42 -6.32 -7.72
C ARG A 45 1.37 -5.30 -8.87
N LEU A 46 1.07 -5.76 -10.08
CA LEU A 46 0.94 -4.92 -11.28
C LEU A 46 -0.24 -3.97 -11.16
N ALA A 47 -1.37 -4.41 -10.62
CA ALA A 47 -2.52 -3.54 -10.35
C ALA A 47 -2.18 -2.50 -9.29
N SER A 48 -1.52 -2.88 -8.19
CA SER A 48 -1.04 -1.95 -7.17
C SER A 48 0.00 -0.97 -7.70
N TRP A 49 0.77 -1.32 -8.74
CA TRP A 49 1.76 -0.46 -9.39
C TRP A 49 1.17 0.45 -10.48
N LEU A 50 0.37 -0.10 -11.40
CA LEU A 50 -0.24 0.65 -12.51
C LEU A 50 -1.33 1.59 -12.03
N PHE A 51 -2.05 1.19 -10.98
CA PHE A 51 -3.08 1.99 -10.36
C PHE A 51 -2.67 2.49 -8.98
N LEU A 52 -1.35 2.65 -8.74
CA LEU A 52 -0.81 3.54 -7.71
C LEU A 52 -1.61 4.85 -7.81
N TRP A 53 -2.68 5.01 -7.03
CA TRP A 53 -3.41 6.27 -6.75
C TRP A 53 -4.85 6.41 -7.23
N THR A 54 -5.44 5.49 -7.99
CA THR A 54 -6.92 5.48 -8.07
C THR A 54 -7.42 4.51 -7.01
N GLY A 55 -8.24 4.96 -6.06
CA GLY A 55 -8.86 4.06 -5.08
C GLY A 55 -9.52 2.84 -5.73
N VAL A 56 -9.90 2.96 -7.01
CA VAL A 56 -10.36 1.90 -7.91
C VAL A 56 -9.34 0.76 -8.07
N GLY A 57 -8.07 1.04 -8.31
CA GLY A 57 -7.04 0.01 -8.45
C GLY A 57 -6.72 -0.71 -7.14
N TRP A 58 -6.81 0.02 -6.04
CA TRP A 58 -6.66 -0.54 -4.69
C TRP A 58 -7.83 -1.46 -4.33
N LEU A 59 -9.06 -1.04 -4.62
CA LEU A 59 -10.26 -1.87 -4.48
C LEU A 59 -10.22 -3.09 -5.39
N TRP A 60 -9.74 -2.96 -6.61
CA TRP A 60 -9.55 -4.06 -7.55
C TRP A 60 -8.53 -5.07 -7.01
N SER A 61 -7.35 -4.60 -6.59
CA SER A 61 -6.31 -5.50 -6.07
C SER A 61 -6.78 -6.20 -4.79
N LEU A 62 -7.55 -5.52 -3.93
CA LEU A 62 -8.20 -6.12 -2.76
C LEU A 62 -9.26 -7.16 -3.12
N PHE A 63 -10.16 -6.85 -4.06
CA PHE A 63 -11.20 -7.77 -4.53
C PHE A 63 -10.59 -9.08 -5.04
N TRP A 64 -9.52 -8.98 -5.83
CA TRP A 64 -8.79 -10.15 -6.32
C TRP A 64 -8.00 -10.87 -5.21
N SER A 65 -7.45 -10.14 -4.24
CA SER A 65 -6.80 -10.75 -3.08
C SER A 65 -7.78 -11.46 -2.13
N SER A 66 -9.05 -11.03 -2.11
CA SER A 66 -10.12 -11.52 -1.24
C SER A 66 -10.89 -12.71 -1.84
N LYS A 67 -10.94 -12.87 -3.15
CA LYS A 67 -11.51 -14.08 -3.76
C LYS A 67 -10.61 -15.26 -3.42
N LYS A 68 -11.15 -16.38 -2.92
CA LYS A 68 -10.38 -17.63 -2.70
C LYS A 68 -9.83 -18.19 -4.01
#